data_AF-A0A226MRH3-F1
#
_entry.id   AF-A0A226MRH3-F1
#
_cell.length_a   1.000
_cell.length_b   1.000
_cell.length_c   1.000
_cell.angle_alpha   90.00
_cell.angle_beta   90.00
_cell.angle_gamma   90.00
#
_symmetry.space_group_name_H-M   'P 1'
#
loop_
_entity.id
_entity.type
_entity.pdbx_description
1 polymer ?
#
loop_
_entity_poly.entity_id
_entity_poly.type
_entity_poly.pdbx_seq_one_letter_code
_entity_poly.pdbx_strand_id
1 'polypeptide(L)'
;MRVFERCVYFGDSCQDVLSTLGSPHKVFYKSEDKMKIHSPSPHKQVPSKCNDYFFNYFTLGVDILFDANTHKVKKFVLHTNYPGHYNFNIYHRCEFKIPLVIKRDSADSQTETCTTYSKWDSIQDLLGHPVEKPVVLHRSSSPNNTNPFGSTFCFGLQRMIFEVMQNNHIASVTLYGPTRPSSQLRTSDLPQ
;
A
#
# COMPACT_ATOMS: atom_id res chain seq x y z
N MET A 1 10.58 -22.67 18.95
CA MET A 1 9.87 -21.38 18.76
C MET A 1 8.75 -21.66 17.76
N ARG A 2 7.47 -21.58 18.17
CA ARG A 2 6.35 -21.82 17.24
C ARG A 2 6.21 -20.60 16.33
N VAL A 3 6.31 -20.80 15.02
CA VAL A 3 6.00 -19.76 14.03
C VAL A 3 4.48 -19.76 13.87
N PHE A 4 3.85 -18.62 14.17
CA PHE A 4 2.42 -18.43 13.92
C PHE A 4 2.27 -17.62 12.65
N GLU A 5 1.58 -18.19 11.67
CA GLU A 5 1.22 -17.50 10.44
C GLU A 5 -0.13 -16.80 10.60
N ARG A 6 -0.23 -15.57 10.10
CA ARG A 6 -1.43 -14.74 10.15
C ARG A 6 -1.63 -14.14 8.77
N CYS A 7 -2.79 -14.37 8.18
CA CYS A 7 -3.08 -13.98 6.80
C CYS A 7 -4.21 -12.95 6.78
N VAL A 8 -3.98 -11.82 6.10
CA VAL A 8 -5.00 -10.82 5.81
C VAL A 8 -5.04 -10.59 4.30
N TYR A 9 -6.25 -10.52 3.75
CA TYR A 9 -6.49 -10.44 2.31
C TYR A 9 -7.29 -9.21 1.91
N PHE A 10 -7.22 -8.85 0.63
CA PHE A 10 -8.15 -7.87 0.05
C PHE A 10 -9.59 -8.39 0.17
N GLY A 11 -10.49 -7.52 0.64
CA GLY A 11 -11.90 -7.87 0.87
C GLY A 11 -12.22 -8.34 2.30
N ASP A 12 -11.21 -8.57 3.15
CA ASP A 12 -11.44 -8.92 4.55
C ASP A 12 -12.15 -7.77 5.28
N SER A 13 -13.02 -8.10 6.24
CA SER A 13 -13.71 -7.10 7.07
C SER A 13 -12.78 -6.53 8.15
N CYS A 14 -13.18 -5.43 8.78
CA CYS A 14 -12.42 -4.91 9.92
C CYS A 14 -12.35 -5.93 11.08
N GLN A 15 -13.38 -6.74 11.28
CA GLN A 15 -13.41 -7.80 12.30
C GLN A 15 -12.40 -8.91 11.99
N ASP A 16 -12.28 -9.33 10.73
CA ASP A 16 -11.29 -10.32 10.30
C ASP A 16 -9.86 -9.84 10.53
N VAL A 17 -9.60 -8.56 10.23
CA VAL A 17 -8.30 -7.94 10.46
C VAL A 17 -7.98 -7.85 11.95
N LEU A 18 -8.95 -7.40 12.77
CA LEU A 18 -8.76 -7.27 14.21
C LEU A 18 -8.56 -8.63 14.90
N SER A 19 -9.27 -9.67 14.48
CA SER A 19 -9.10 -11.02 15.03
C SER A 19 -7.74 -11.62 14.65
N THR A 20 -7.23 -11.28 13.47
CA THR A 20 -5.96 -11.80 12.95
C THR A 20 -4.75 -11.04 13.51
N LEU A 21 -4.77 -9.70 13.48
CA LEU A 21 -3.61 -8.85 13.81
C LEU A 21 -3.71 -8.17 15.18
N GLY A 22 -4.88 -8.15 15.81
CA GLY A 22 -5.14 -7.38 17.03
C GLY A 22 -5.53 -5.93 16.74
N SER A 23 -5.56 -5.09 17.78
CA SER A 23 -5.91 -3.67 17.65
C SER A 23 -4.83 -2.88 16.92
N PRO A 24 -5.20 -1.97 15.99
CA PRO A 24 -4.23 -1.05 15.39
C PRO A 24 -3.72 -0.04 16.42
N HIS A 25 -2.57 0.56 16.14
CA HIS A 25 -2.00 1.61 16.98
C HIS A 25 -2.74 2.94 16.80
N LYS A 26 -3.24 3.17 15.58
CA LYS A 26 -4.01 4.35 15.23
C LYS A 26 -5.05 4.00 14.16
N VAL A 27 -6.21 4.65 14.27
CA VAL A 27 -7.21 4.70 13.20
C VAL A 27 -7.21 6.10 12.62
N PHE A 28 -7.09 6.20 11.30
CA PHE A 28 -7.07 7.48 10.59
C PHE A 28 -8.16 7.52 9.53
N TYR A 29 -9.09 8.45 9.64
CA TYR A 29 -10.14 8.68 8.65
C TYR A 29 -9.64 9.69 7.62
N LYS A 30 -9.71 9.34 6.34
CA LYS A 30 -9.43 10.33 5.28
C LYS A 30 -10.41 11.48 5.44
N SER A 31 -9.93 12.70 5.36
CA SER A 31 -10.77 13.89 5.37
C SER A 31 -11.38 14.15 4.00
N GLU A 32 -10.60 14.00 2.92
CA GLU A 32 -11.01 14.24 1.53
C GLU A 32 -10.21 13.39 0.54
N ASP A 33 -10.81 13.05 -0.59
CA ASP A 33 -10.11 12.39 -1.69
C ASP A 33 -9.55 13.43 -2.68
N LYS A 34 -8.29 13.83 -2.46
CA LYS A 34 -7.60 14.85 -3.28
C LYS A 34 -7.54 14.51 -4.77
N MET A 35 -7.68 13.24 -5.15
CA MET A 35 -7.69 12.85 -6.56
C MET A 35 -9.05 13.13 -7.24
N LYS A 36 -10.12 13.40 -6.49
CA LYS A 36 -11.45 13.72 -7.07
C LYS A 36 -11.43 14.96 -7.96
N ILE A 37 -10.47 15.87 -7.79
CA ILE A 37 -10.32 17.06 -8.65
C ILE A 37 -9.99 16.70 -10.11
N HIS A 38 -9.44 15.51 -10.35
CA HIS A 38 -9.13 14.99 -11.68
C HIS A 38 -10.25 14.10 -12.25
N SER A 39 -11.39 14.00 -11.56
CA SER A 39 -12.53 13.25 -12.06
C SER A 39 -13.08 13.91 -13.34
N PRO A 40 -13.29 13.15 -14.44
CA PRO A 40 -13.81 13.69 -15.69
C PRO A 40 -15.27 14.19 -15.58
N SER A 41 -15.93 14.01 -14.44
CA SER A 41 -17.31 14.44 -14.19
C SER A 41 -17.47 15.20 -12.87
N PRO A 42 -17.01 16.45 -12.78
CA PRO A 42 -17.06 17.24 -11.53
C PRO A 42 -18.47 17.56 -11.03
N HIS A 43 -19.46 17.65 -11.92
CA HIS A 43 -20.85 17.99 -11.58
C HIS A 43 -21.69 16.81 -11.05
N LYS A 44 -21.21 15.57 -11.17
CA LYS A 44 -21.89 14.37 -10.62
C LYS A 44 -21.36 13.96 -9.25
N GLN A 45 -20.60 14.84 -8.60
CA GLN A 45 -19.98 14.55 -7.31
C GLN A 45 -21.01 14.59 -6.19
N VAL A 46 -21.62 13.45 -5.90
CA VAL A 46 -22.33 13.26 -4.63
C VAL A 46 -21.25 13.13 -3.54
N PRO A 47 -21.31 13.94 -2.46
CA PRO A 47 -20.44 13.75 -1.31
C PRO A 47 -20.57 12.31 -0.80
N SER A 48 -19.43 11.62 -0.66
CA SER A 48 -19.42 10.31 -0.02
C SER A 48 -19.87 10.52 1.44
N LYS A 49 -20.94 9.84 1.89
CA LYS A 49 -21.45 9.98 3.27
C LYS A 49 -20.41 9.59 4.33
N CYS A 50 -19.49 8.70 3.97
CA CYS A 50 -18.41 8.22 4.80
C CYS A 50 -17.10 8.28 4.02
N ASN A 51 -15.98 8.51 4.72
CA ASN A 51 -14.65 8.48 4.15
C ASN A 51 -13.91 7.18 4.48
N ASP A 52 -13.05 6.75 3.58
CA ASP A 52 -12.17 5.59 3.80
C ASP A 52 -11.32 5.82 5.06
N TYR A 53 -10.95 4.74 5.73
CA TYR A 53 -10.16 4.83 6.95
C TYR A 53 -9.04 3.79 6.97
N PHE A 54 -7.95 4.14 7.64
CA PHE A 54 -6.78 3.32 7.81
C PHE A 54 -6.72 2.72 9.20
N PHE A 55 -6.30 1.47 9.29
CA PHE A 55 -5.69 0.91 10.48
C PHE A 55 -4.17 0.97 10.32
N ASN A 56 -3.50 1.71 11.18
CA ASN A 56 -2.05 1.84 11.18
C ASN A 56 -1.44 0.86 12.20
N TYR A 57 -0.62 -0.08 11.72
CA TYR A 57 0.14 -1.02 12.53
C TYR A 57 1.60 -0.62 12.53
N PHE A 58 1.96 0.35 13.37
CA PHE A 58 3.31 0.92 13.43
C PHE A 58 4.39 -0.14 13.64
N THR A 59 4.17 -1.09 14.55
CA THR A 59 5.13 -2.17 14.84
C THR A 59 5.28 -3.20 13.73
N LEU A 60 4.32 -3.29 12.81
CA LEU A 60 4.39 -4.16 11.62
C LEU A 60 4.91 -3.41 10.38
N GLY A 61 4.94 -2.07 10.43
CA GLY A 61 5.24 -1.24 9.27
C GLY A 61 4.16 -1.27 8.20
N VAL A 62 2.89 -1.52 8.57
CA VAL A 62 1.79 -1.72 7.63
C VAL A 62 0.62 -0.79 7.92
N ASP A 63 0.08 -0.16 6.88
CA ASP A 63 -1.25 0.45 6.91
C ASP A 63 -2.24 -0.37 6.08
N ILE A 64 -3.44 -0.55 6.63
CA ILE A 64 -4.54 -1.25 5.96
C ILE A 64 -5.67 -0.25 5.72
N LEU A 65 -5.98 0.02 4.45
CA LEU A 65 -7.07 0.89 4.06
C LEU A 65 -8.36 0.10 3.92
N PHE A 66 -9.41 0.58 4.56
CA PHE A 66 -10.77 0.07 4.43
C PHE A 66 -11.61 1.01 3.59
N ASP A 67 -12.46 0.42 2.75
CA ASP A 67 -13.50 1.12 2.04
C ASP A 67 -14.59 1.61 3.01
N ALA A 68 -14.97 2.88 2.90
CA ALA A 68 -15.95 3.48 3.81
C ALA A 68 -17.35 2.88 3.73
N ASN A 69 -17.72 2.33 2.56
CA ASN A 69 -19.07 1.86 2.30
C ASN A 69 -19.19 0.37 2.64
N THR A 70 -18.17 -0.42 2.29
CA THR A 70 -18.19 -1.87 2.48
C THR A 70 -17.45 -2.33 3.74
N HIS A 71 -16.67 -1.45 4.38
CA HIS A 71 -15.80 -1.77 5.52
C HIS A 71 -14.82 -2.93 5.25
N LYS A 72 -14.44 -3.08 3.98
CA LYS A 72 -13.53 -4.13 3.50
C LYS A 72 -12.18 -3.59 3.12
N VAL A 73 -11.13 -4.40 3.31
CA VAL A 73 -9.76 -4.05 2.93
C VAL A 73 -9.67 -3.81 1.42
N LYS A 74 -9.18 -2.63 1.04
CA LYS A 74 -8.97 -2.22 -0.37
C LYS A 74 -7.52 -1.96 -0.74
N LYS A 75 -6.67 -1.56 0.22
CA LYS A 75 -5.22 -1.30 -0.01
C LYS A 75 -4.38 -1.68 1.19
N PHE A 76 -3.14 -2.08 0.92
CA PHE A 76 -2.08 -2.19 1.92
C PHE A 76 -0.97 -1.20 1.59
N VAL A 77 -0.38 -0.55 2.60
CA VAL A 77 0.82 0.27 2.46
C VAL A 77 1.91 -0.35 3.32
N LEU A 78 3.03 -0.69 2.72
CA LEU A 78 4.17 -1.34 3.37
C LEU A 78 5.31 -0.32 3.49
N HIS A 79 5.72 -0.01 4.70
CA HIS A 79 6.73 1.02 4.99
C HIS A 79 8.12 0.41 5.21
N THR A 80 9.16 1.00 4.62
CA THR A 80 10.55 0.49 4.72
C THR A 80 11.36 1.14 5.83
N ASN A 81 10.88 2.28 6.36
CA ASN A 81 11.50 3.06 7.44
C ASN A 81 12.97 3.46 7.14
N TYR A 82 13.24 4.05 5.97
CA TYR A 82 14.54 4.63 5.66
C TYR A 82 14.71 6.03 6.28
N PRO A 83 15.89 6.38 6.84
CA PRO A 83 16.21 7.73 7.25
C PRO A 83 16.06 8.73 6.09
N GLY A 84 15.64 9.95 6.40
CA GLY A 84 15.36 10.96 5.38
C GLY A 84 13.99 10.80 4.71
N HIS A 85 13.13 9.89 5.18
CA HIS A 85 11.72 9.90 4.82
C HIS A 85 10.91 10.63 5.88
N TYR A 86 9.82 11.27 5.46
CA TYR A 86 8.93 12.01 6.35
C TYR A 86 8.35 11.16 7.50
N ASN A 87 8.07 9.88 7.25
CA ASN A 87 7.53 8.96 8.25
C ASN A 87 8.62 8.18 9.01
N PHE A 88 9.90 8.54 8.85
CA PHE A 88 10.98 7.86 9.54
C PHE A 88 10.74 7.84 11.06
N ASN A 89 10.98 6.68 11.67
CA ASN A 89 10.79 6.41 13.10
C ASN A 89 9.32 6.40 13.58
N ILE A 90 8.34 6.58 12.70
CA ILE A 90 6.91 6.37 13.02
C ILE A 90 6.56 4.88 12.90
N TYR A 91 7.13 4.21 11.89
CA TYR A 91 6.87 2.81 11.59
C TYR A 91 8.13 1.97 11.81
N HIS A 92 7.95 0.73 12.25
CA HIS A 92 8.96 -0.30 12.04
C HIS A 92 9.09 -0.62 10.55
N ARG A 93 10.23 -1.16 10.17
CA ARG A 93 10.44 -1.65 8.81
C ARG A 93 9.59 -2.89 8.57
N CYS A 94 8.74 -2.85 7.55
CA CYS A 94 8.03 -4.02 7.05
C CYS A 94 8.99 -4.85 6.20
N GLU A 95 9.28 -6.09 6.61
CA GLU A 95 10.15 -7.06 5.91
C GLU A 95 9.36 -7.81 4.82
N PHE A 96 8.90 -7.10 3.78
CA PHE A 96 8.08 -7.67 2.73
C PHE A 96 8.89 -8.41 1.67
N LYS A 97 8.23 -9.37 1.01
CA LYS A 97 8.69 -10.07 -0.19
C LYS A 97 7.54 -10.13 -1.18
N ILE A 98 7.66 -9.41 -2.28
CA ILE A 98 6.62 -9.27 -3.28
C ILE A 98 7.10 -9.92 -4.58
N PRO A 99 6.41 -10.94 -5.10
CA PRO A 99 6.73 -11.50 -6.41
C PRO A 99 6.34 -10.52 -7.52
N LEU A 100 7.29 -10.18 -8.38
CA LEU A 100 7.15 -9.35 -9.57
C LEU A 100 7.15 -10.25 -10.81
N VAL A 101 6.20 -10.06 -11.71
CA VAL A 101 6.10 -10.86 -12.94
C VAL A 101 6.80 -10.12 -14.08
N ILE A 102 7.94 -10.63 -14.54
CA ILE A 102 8.69 -10.02 -15.64
C ILE A 102 8.20 -10.63 -16.97
N LYS A 103 7.65 -9.77 -17.84
CA LYS A 103 7.37 -10.14 -19.23
C LYS A 103 8.61 -9.86 -20.06
N ARG A 104 9.36 -10.90 -20.42
CA ARG A 104 10.39 -10.81 -21.48
C ARG A 104 9.75 -11.20 -22.81
N ASP A 105 10.37 -10.79 -23.92
CA ASP A 105 9.92 -11.16 -25.28
C ASP A 105 10.05 -12.67 -25.55
N SER A 106 10.77 -13.40 -24.70
CA SER A 106 10.80 -14.86 -24.65
C SER A 106 9.54 -15.37 -23.94
N ALA A 107 8.85 -16.37 -24.49
CA ALA A 107 7.57 -16.88 -24.01
C ALA A 107 7.50 -17.35 -22.53
N ASP A 108 8.61 -17.37 -21.80
CA ASP A 108 8.67 -17.68 -20.37
C ASP A 108 8.65 -16.42 -19.50
N SER A 109 7.59 -16.29 -18.69
CA SER A 109 7.50 -15.24 -17.67
C SER A 109 8.39 -15.61 -16.48
N GLN A 110 9.42 -14.81 -16.21
CA GLN A 110 10.25 -14.97 -15.02
C GLN A 110 9.64 -14.22 -13.84
N THR A 111 9.80 -14.76 -12.62
CA THR A 111 9.37 -14.09 -11.40
C THR A 111 10.59 -13.66 -10.59
N GLU A 112 10.64 -12.38 -10.22
CA GLU A 112 11.67 -11.81 -9.36
C GLU A 112 11.05 -11.33 -8.06
N THR A 113 11.79 -11.36 -6.95
CA THR A 113 11.26 -10.93 -5.65
C THR A 113 11.71 -9.53 -5.31
N CYS A 114 10.77 -8.58 -5.24
CA CYS A 114 10.99 -7.28 -4.65
C CYS A 114 10.97 -7.40 -3.13
N THR A 115 12.02 -6.89 -2.48
CA THR A 115 12.16 -6.92 -1.03
C THR A 115 12.23 -5.49 -0.50
N THR A 116 12.12 -5.35 0.81
CA THR A 116 12.28 -4.07 1.52
C THR A 116 13.61 -3.36 1.23
N TYR A 117 14.63 -4.11 0.84
CA TYR A 117 15.98 -3.61 0.54
C TYR A 117 16.22 -3.34 -0.94
N SER A 118 15.26 -3.69 -1.80
CA SER A 118 15.36 -3.44 -3.24
C SER A 118 15.43 -1.94 -3.52
N LYS A 119 16.30 -1.55 -4.45
CA LYS A 119 16.40 -0.17 -4.95
C LYS A 119 15.49 0.04 -6.16
N TRP A 120 15.00 1.26 -6.32
CA TRP A 120 14.09 1.60 -7.42
C TRP A 120 14.69 1.32 -8.80
N ASP A 121 15.95 1.72 -9.04
CA ASP A 121 16.60 1.53 -10.34
C ASP A 121 16.61 0.05 -10.75
N SER A 122 16.92 -0.86 -9.82
CA SER A 122 16.90 -2.31 -10.10
C SER A 122 15.49 -2.82 -10.44
N ILE A 123 14.45 -2.30 -9.79
CA ILE A 123 13.06 -2.67 -10.12
C ILE A 123 12.66 -2.11 -11.49
N GLN A 124 13.09 -0.89 -11.79
CA GLN A 124 12.84 -0.22 -13.07
C GLN A 124 13.51 -0.95 -14.24
N ASP A 125 14.76 -1.39 -14.06
CA ASP A 125 15.49 -2.14 -15.08
C ASP A 125 14.84 -3.50 -15.38
N LEU A 126 14.26 -4.14 -14.36
CA LEU A 126 13.60 -5.45 -14.49
C LEU A 126 12.23 -5.37 -15.18
N LEU A 127 11.46 -4.31 -14.92
CA LEU A 127 10.06 -4.20 -15.35
C LEU A 127 9.83 -3.20 -16.48
N GLY A 128 10.90 -2.53 -16.92
CA GLY A 128 10.86 -1.47 -17.92
C GLY A 128 10.57 -0.09 -17.31
N HIS A 129 10.84 0.95 -18.09
CA HIS A 129 10.57 2.32 -17.65
C HIS A 129 9.06 2.54 -17.45
N PRO A 130 8.66 3.23 -16.35
CA PRO A 130 7.29 3.68 -16.18
C PRO A 130 6.84 4.45 -17.42
N VAL A 131 5.75 4.01 -18.03
CA VAL A 131 5.18 4.65 -19.23
C VAL A 131 4.71 6.08 -18.93
N GLU A 132 4.39 6.36 -17.66
CA GLU A 132 3.86 7.63 -17.19
C GLU A 132 4.82 8.35 -16.25
N LYS A 133 4.79 9.69 -16.29
CA LYS A 133 5.55 10.52 -15.35
C LYS A 133 5.08 10.23 -13.92
N PRO A 134 6.01 10.13 -12.94
CA PRO A 134 5.63 9.88 -11.56
C PRO A 134 4.80 11.03 -10.98
N VAL A 135 3.90 10.69 -10.05
CA VAL A 135 3.23 11.68 -9.22
C VAL A 135 4.21 12.17 -8.16
N VAL A 136 4.41 13.49 -8.07
CA VAL A 136 5.26 14.08 -7.04
C VAL A 136 4.46 14.28 -5.76
N LEU A 137 4.92 13.67 -4.66
CA LEU A 137 4.26 13.74 -3.36
C LEU A 137 5.00 14.74 -2.45
N HIS A 138 4.34 15.87 -2.17
CA HIS A 138 4.78 16.84 -1.17
C HIS A 138 3.99 16.62 0.13
N ARG A 139 4.67 16.10 1.17
CA ARG A 139 4.05 15.84 2.48
C ARG A 139 3.93 17.07 3.38
N SER A 140 4.44 18.22 2.96
CA SER A 140 4.32 19.51 3.65
C SER A 140 3.03 20.22 3.25
N SER A 141 1.99 20.15 4.09
CA SER A 141 0.72 20.85 3.84
C SER A 141 0.20 21.67 5.02
N SER A 142 1.02 21.94 6.03
CA SER A 142 0.65 22.89 7.09
C SER A 142 1.84 23.73 7.54
N PRO A 143 1.62 24.97 8.04
CA PRO A 143 2.68 25.90 8.43
C PRO A 143 3.65 25.33 9.49
N ASN A 144 3.16 24.42 10.34
CA ASN A 144 3.90 23.88 11.48
C ASN A 144 4.44 22.45 11.25
N ASN A 145 4.29 21.92 10.03
CA ASN A 145 4.70 20.55 9.69
C ASN A 145 5.39 20.56 8.32
N THR A 146 6.60 21.11 8.31
CA THR A 146 7.46 21.18 7.14
C THR A 146 8.26 19.89 7.03
N ASN A 147 8.18 19.24 5.87
CA ASN A 147 9.00 18.06 5.57
C ASN A 147 10.40 18.54 5.15
N PRO A 148 11.46 18.33 5.95
CA PRO A 148 12.80 18.83 5.65
C PRO A 148 13.50 18.02 4.54
N PHE A 149 12.97 16.84 4.19
CA PHE A 149 13.65 15.90 3.30
C PHE A 149 13.24 16.02 1.82
N GLY A 150 12.39 16.99 1.48
CA GLY A 150 11.89 17.18 0.12
C GLY A 150 10.78 16.22 -0.28
N SER A 151 10.39 16.26 -1.55
CA SER A 151 9.33 15.40 -2.11
C SER A 151 9.82 13.99 -2.40
N THR A 152 8.85 13.07 -2.47
CA THR A 152 9.02 11.70 -2.99
C THR A 152 8.29 11.55 -4.32
N PHE A 153 8.63 10.51 -5.07
CA PHE A 153 8.05 10.21 -6.39
C PHE A 153 7.26 8.91 -6.32
N CYS A 154 6.01 8.93 -6.77
CA CYS A 154 5.13 7.78 -6.79
C CYS A 154 5.04 7.21 -8.22
N PHE A 155 5.55 5.99 -8.40
CA PHE A 155 5.53 5.27 -9.67
C PHE A 155 4.50 4.14 -9.63
N GLY A 156 3.61 4.08 -10.62
CA GLY A 156 2.63 3.02 -10.77
C GLY A 156 3.19 1.86 -11.59
N LEU A 157 3.10 0.63 -11.07
CA LEU A 157 3.61 -0.57 -11.75
C LEU A 157 2.91 -1.84 -11.23
N GLN A 158 2.38 -2.67 -12.13
CA GLN A 158 1.75 -3.97 -11.79
C GLN A 158 0.75 -3.93 -10.63
N ARG A 159 -0.15 -2.93 -10.62
CA ARG A 159 -1.13 -2.73 -9.54
C ARG A 159 -0.52 -2.40 -8.18
N MET A 160 0.67 -1.82 -8.21
CA MET A 160 1.38 -1.32 -7.06
C MET A 160 1.78 0.13 -7.32
N ILE A 161 1.94 0.89 -6.25
CA ILE A 161 2.56 2.21 -6.29
C ILE A 161 3.81 2.16 -5.43
N PHE A 162 4.94 2.50 -6.02
CA PHE A 162 6.22 2.62 -5.34
C PHE A 162 6.45 4.09 -5.01
N GLU A 163 6.51 4.43 -3.73
CA GLU A 163 6.98 5.74 -3.27
C GLU A 163 8.50 5.70 -3.15
N VAL A 164 9.19 6.50 -3.94
CA VAL A 164 10.64 6.49 -4.09
C VAL A 164 11.21 7.82 -3.61
N MET A 165 12.27 7.74 -2.82
CA MET A 165 13.03 8.88 -2.32
C MET A 165 14.05 9.36 -3.34
N GLN A 166 14.62 10.55 -3.14
CA GLN A 166 15.62 11.13 -4.05
C GLN A 166 16.92 10.31 -4.17
N ASN A 167 17.19 9.42 -3.21
CA ASN A 167 18.35 8.54 -3.19
C ASN A 167 18.04 7.11 -3.72
N ASN A 168 16.95 6.94 -4.47
CA ASN A 168 16.47 5.68 -5.06
C ASN A 168 16.09 4.57 -4.07
N HIS A 169 15.99 4.89 -2.78
CA HIS A 169 15.37 3.99 -1.81
C HIS A 169 13.85 4.05 -1.93
N ILE A 170 13.21 2.89 -1.85
CA ILE A 170 11.76 2.76 -1.80
C ILE A 170 11.33 3.08 -0.37
N ALA A 171 10.55 4.14 -0.17
CA ALA A 171 10.01 4.52 1.13
C ALA A 171 8.79 3.69 1.52
N SER A 172 7.92 3.43 0.55
CA SER A 172 6.75 2.59 0.75
C SER A 172 6.29 1.92 -0.54
N VAL A 173 5.62 0.78 -0.40
CA VAL A 173 4.93 0.09 -1.50
C VAL A 173 3.45 -0.01 -1.15
N THR A 174 2.59 0.57 -2.00
CA THR A 174 1.14 0.46 -1.87
C THR A 174 0.62 -0.62 -2.81
N LEU A 175 -0.06 -1.63 -2.27
CA LEU A 175 -0.71 -2.71 -3.01
C LEU A 175 -2.20 -2.43 -3.15
N TYR A 176 -2.76 -2.62 -4.35
CA TYR A 176 -4.21 -2.55 -4.58
C TYR A 176 -4.72 -3.69 -5.47
N GLY A 177 -5.61 -4.48 -4.90
CA GLY A 177 -6.20 -5.68 -5.52
C GLY A 177 -7.68 -5.50 -5.84
N PRO A 178 -8.27 -6.40 -6.63
CA PRO A 178 -9.72 -6.48 -6.70
C PRO A 178 -10.22 -6.98 -5.34
N THR A 179 -11.41 -6.57 -4.94
CA THR A 179 -12.09 -7.25 -3.83
C THR A 179 -12.31 -8.71 -4.25
N ARG A 180 -12.03 -9.67 -3.35
CA ARG A 180 -12.30 -11.08 -3.64
C ARG A 180 -13.76 -11.23 -4.13
N PRO A 181 -14.01 -11.91 -5.26
CA PRO A 181 -15.36 -12.33 -5.58
C PRO A 181 -15.86 -13.21 -4.43
N SER A 182 -17.11 -13.03 -4.03
CA SER A 182 -17.74 -13.62 -2.84
C SER A 182 -17.84 -15.16 -2.82
N SER A 183 -17.17 -15.88 -3.73
CA SER A 183 -17.35 -17.31 -3.99
C SER A 183 -16.26 -18.24 -3.47
N GLN A 184 -15.28 -17.78 -2.69
CA GLN A 184 -14.39 -18.68 -1.96
C GLN A 184 -14.65 -18.59 -0.46
N LEU A 185 -15.66 -19.34 -0.01
CA LEU A 185 -15.75 -19.76 1.39
C LEU A 185 -14.46 -20.49 1.76
N ARG A 186 -13.93 -20.19 2.95
CA ARG A 186 -12.80 -20.92 3.54
C ARG A 186 -13.17 -22.39 3.66
N THR A 187 -12.62 -23.25 2.80
CA THR A 187 -12.59 -24.70 3.03
C THR A 187 -11.49 -24.99 4.02
N SER A 188 -11.69 -24.66 5.29
CA SER A 188 -10.77 -25.05 6.35
C SER A 188 -11.41 -25.18 7.74
N ASP A 189 -12.71 -25.48 7.81
CA ASP A 189 -13.36 -25.86 9.07
C ASP A 189 -14.41 -26.95 8.81
N LEU A 190 -13.94 -28.18 8.59
CA LEU A 190 -14.75 -29.39 8.79
C LEU A 190 -13.94 -30.32 9.69
N PRO A 191 -14.37 -30.56 10.95
CA PRO A 191 -13.76 -31.60 11.76
C PRO A 191 -14.11 -32.97 11.16
N GLN A 192 -13.10 -33.83 10.99
CA GLN A 192 -13.29 -35.28 10.89
C GLN A 192 -13.73 -35.84 12.24
#